data_AF-A0A0P7XCY7-F1
#
_entry.id   AF-A0A0P7XCY7-F1
#
_cell.length_a   1.000
_cell.length_b   1.000
_cell.length_c   1.000
_cell.angle_alpha   90.00
_cell.angle_beta   90.00
_cell.angle_gamma   90.00
#
_symmetry.space_group_name_H-M   'P 1'
#
loop_
_entity.id
_entity.type
_entity.pdbx_description
1 polymer ?
#
loop_
_entity_poly.entity_id
_entity_poly.type
_entity_poly.pdbx_seq_one_letter_code
_entity_poly.pdbx_strand_id
1 'polypeptide(L)' 'HALPFNEPVVAQGPFVMNTEDEIREAYRDYQRGLFGTWDG' A
#
# COMPACT_ATOMS: atom_id res chain seq x y z
N HIS A 1 10.11 -11.30 -20.24
CA HIS A 1 9.46 -9.98 -20.07
C HIS A 1 8.14 -10.24 -19.36
N ALA A 2 7.82 -9.55 -18.26
CA ALA A 2 6.51 -9.68 -17.61
C ALA A 2 5.47 -8.90 -18.43
N LEU A 3 4.26 -9.44 -18.57
CA LEU A 3 3.15 -8.73 -19.21
C LEU A 3 2.62 -7.65 -18.25
N PRO A 4 2.50 -6.38 -18.67
CA PRO A 4 1.93 -5.34 -17.81
C PRO A 4 0.49 -5.69 -17.45
N PHE A 5 0.20 -5.63 -16.15
CA PHE A 5 -1.17 -5.70 -15.67
C PHE A 5 -1.75 -4.28 -15.75
N ASN A 6 -2.78 -4.08 -16.57
CA ASN A 6 -3.35 -2.77 -16.90
C ASN A 6 -4.25 -2.22 -15.77
N GLU A 7 -3.81 -2.36 -14.52
CA GLU A 7 -4.48 -1.75 -13.39
C GLU A 7 -3.92 -0.35 -13.11
N PRO A 8 -4.75 0.57 -12.58
CA PRO A 8 -4.26 1.83 -12.07
C PRO A 8 -3.20 1.61 -11.00
N VAL A 9 -2.18 2.46 -11.00
CA VAL A 9 -1.10 2.47 -9.99
C VAL A 9 -1.08 3.83 -9.34
N VAL A 10 -1.27 3.85 -8.03
CA VAL A 10 -1.19 5.04 -7.17
C VAL A 10 -0.13 4.76 -6.11
N ALA A 11 0.86 5.64 -5.99
CA ALA A 11 1.96 5.48 -5.05
C ALA A 11 2.12 6.72 -4.18
N GLN A 12 2.25 6.51 -2.86
CA GLN A 12 2.54 7.59 -1.91
C GLN A 12 3.37 7.06 -0.74
N GLY A 13 4.62 7.52 -0.64
CA GLY A 13 5.53 7.07 0.40
C GLY A 13 5.80 5.56 0.30
N PRO A 14 5.64 4.78 1.39
CA PRO A 14 5.93 3.34 1.38
C PRO A 14 4.81 2.49 0.75
N PHE A 15 3.70 3.08 0.31
CA PHE A 15 2.52 2.33 -0.14
C PHE A 15 2.27 2.52 -1.63
N VAL A 16 1.89 1.42 -2.29
CA VAL A 16 1.44 1.35 -3.68
C VAL A 16 0.11 0.59 -3.70
N MET A 17 -0.92 1.20 -4.28
CA MET A 17 -2.29 0.69 -4.36
C MET A 17 -2.93 1.04 -5.72
N ASN A 18 -4.20 0.67 -5.94
CA ASN A 18 -4.91 0.98 -7.17
C ASN A 18 -5.69 2.32 -7.10
N THR A 19 -6.00 2.83 -5.90
CA THR A 19 -6.75 4.09 -5.72
C THR A 19 -6.19 4.97 -4.59
N GLU A 20 -6.55 6.26 -4.59
CA GLU A 20 -6.18 7.17 -3.49
C GLU A 20 -6.84 6.79 -2.15
N ASP A 21 -8.05 6.23 -2.17
CA ASP A 21 -8.75 5.82 -0.95
C ASP A 21 -8.03 4.66 -0.26
N GLU A 22 -7.54 3.69 -1.02
CA GLU A 22 -6.72 2.58 -0.49
C GLU A 22 -5.40 3.08 0.11
N ILE A 23 -4.78 4.12 -0.49
CA ILE A 23 -3.61 4.77 0.12
C ILE A 23 -3.98 5.37 1.49
N ARG A 24 -5.12 6.08 1.59
CA ARG A 24 -5.58 6.66 2.87
C ARG A 24 -5.86 5.58 3.91
N GLU A 25 -6.43 4.45 3.51
CA GLU A 25 -6.64 3.29 4.37
C GLU A 25 -5.32 2.70 4.86
N ALA A 26 -4.36 2.46 3.96
CA ALA A 26 -3.05 1.93 4.30
C ALA A 26 -2.32 2.80 5.35
N TYR A 27 -2.40 4.13 5.24
CA TYR A 27 -1.86 5.03 6.25
C TYR A 27 -2.58 4.91 7.60
N ARG A 28 -3.92 4.74 7.61
CA ARG A 28 -4.68 4.53 8.86
C ARG A 28 -4.28 3.22 9.54
N ASP A 29 -4.09 2.16 8.77
CA ASP A 29 -3.70 0.85 9.30
C ASP A 29 -2.25 0.86 9.81
N TYR A 30 -1.38 1.63 9.15
CA TYR A 30 -0.03 1.90 9.63
C TYR A 30 -0.04 2.62 10.97
N GLN A 31 -0.85 3.67 11.09
CA GLN A 31 -1.01 4.40 12.35
C GLN A 31 -1.62 3.54 13.46
N ARG A 32 -2.44 2.55 13.11
CA ARG A 32 -3.02 1.56 14.05
C ARG A 32 -2.06 0.43 14.42
N GLY A 33 -0.88 0.34 13.78
CA GLY A 33 0.10 -0.72 14.04
C GLY A 33 -0.30 -2.09 13.48
N LEU A 34 -1.12 -2.14 12.43
CA LEU A 34 -1.65 -3.40 11.89
C LEU A 34 -0.67 -4.16 10.98
N PHE A 35 0.47 -3.56 10.61
CA PHE A 35 1.49 -4.21 9.76
C PHE A 35 2.48 -5.08 10.54
N GLY A 36 2.20 -5.33 11.81
CA GLY A 36 3.05 -6.14 12.68
C GLY A 36 4.34 -5.46 13.09
N THR A 37 5.07 -6.13 13.99
CA THR A 37 6.41 -5.76 14.44
C THR A 37 7.36 -6.91 14.09
N TRP A 38 8.63 -6.59 13.85
CA TRP A 38 9.64 -7.63 13.68
C TRP A 38 10.09 -8.12 15.06
N ASP A 39 9.80 -9.39 15.36
CA ASP A 39 10.30 -10.11 16.53
C ASP A 39 11.56 -10.86 16.07
N GLY A 40 12.73 -10.41 16.54
CA GLY A 40 14.02 -10.80 15.96
C GLY A 40 14.45 -12.25 16.02
#